data_AF-A0A7V9HZH0-F1
#
_entry.id   AF-A0A7V9HZH0-F1
#
_cell.length_a   1.000
_cell.length_b   1.000
_cell.length_c   1.000
_cell.angle_alpha   90.00
_cell.angle_beta   90.00
_cell.angle_gamma   90.00
#
_symmetry.space_group_name_H-M   'P 1'
#
loop_
_entity.id
_entity.type
_entity.pdbx_description
1 polymer ?
#
loop_
_entity_poly.entity_id
_entity_poly.type
_entity_poly.pdbx_seq_one_letter_code
_entity_poly.pdbx_strand_id
1 'polypeptide(L)' 'AGFRVDTNLRSEKIGAKIRDAQMQKVPFMLVLGDRELEQGQVAVRERSKGDIGVMSLPEFSEMARKLVVERALVNS' A
#
# COMPACT_ATOMS: atom_id res chain seq x y z
N ALA A 1 3.34 -16.22 -2.30
CA ALA A 1 3.69 -14.96 -1.62
C ALA A 1 5.12 -14.59 -1.99
N GLY A 2 5.40 -13.33 -2.33
CA GLY A 2 6.72 -12.89 -2.83
C GLY A 2 6.91 -11.36 -2.76
N PHE A 3 6.19 -10.69 -1.86
CA PHE A 3 6.24 -9.24 -1.71
C PHE A 3 7.24 -8.87 -0.62
N ARG A 4 8.00 -7.79 -0.84
CA ARG A 4 8.75 -7.13 0.24
C ARG A 4 7.80 -6.17 0.96
N VAL A 5 7.61 -6.39 2.25
CA VAL A 5 6.71 -5.60 3.09
C VAL A 5 7.51 -5.09 4.28
N ASP A 6 7.29 -3.84 4.63
CA ASP A 6 7.83 -3.23 5.84
C ASP A 6 6.71 -2.47 6.57
N THR A 7 6.77 -2.45 7.90
CA THR A 7 5.74 -1.85 8.76
C THR A 7 6.29 -0.65 9.51
N ASN A 8 5.76 0.55 9.20
CA ASN A 8 6.14 1.78 9.91
C ASN A 8 5.17 2.07 11.08
N LEU A 9 5.52 1.59 12.27
CA LEU A 9 4.75 1.75 13.51
C LEU A 9 5.15 2.97 14.35
N ARG A 10 5.97 3.89 13.82
CA ARG A 10 6.42 5.09 14.58
C ARG A 10 5.23 5.97 14.95
N SER A 11 5.25 6.61 16.13
CA SER A 11 4.21 7.57 16.56
C SER A 11 4.38 8.94 15.88
N GLU A 12 4.36 8.95 14.56
CA GLU A 12 4.47 10.14 13.72
C GLU A 12 3.17 10.38 12.94
N LYS A 13 2.96 11.62 12.49
CA LYS A 13 1.81 11.97 11.65
C LYS A 13 1.81 11.12 10.38
N ILE A 14 0.64 10.61 9.99
CA ILE A 14 0.45 9.78 8.78
C ILE A 14 1.03 10.48 7.54
N GLY A 15 0.86 11.80 7.41
CA GLY A 15 1.42 12.57 6.30
C GLY A 15 2.95 12.51 6.20
N ALA A 16 3.66 12.48 7.33
CA ALA A 16 5.12 12.33 7.35
C ALA A 16 5.52 10.93 6.84
N LYS A 17 4.86 9.87 7.35
CA LYS A 17 5.09 8.50 6.89
C LYS A 17 4.83 8.31 5.40
N ILE A 18 3.76 8.91 4.88
CA ILE A 18 3.43 8.86 3.45
C ILE A 18 4.55 9.52 2.64
N ARG A 19 5.01 10.70 3.07
CA ARG A 19 6.10 11.42 2.39
C ARG A 19 7.39 10.59 2.36
N ASP A 20 7.75 9.96 3.48
CA ASP A 20 8.95 9.13 3.57
C ASP A 20 8.85 7.88 2.68
N ALA A 21 7.70 7.20 2.69
CA ALA A 21 7.47 6.05 1.82
C ALA A 21 7.51 6.44 0.32
N GLN A 22 6.99 7.61 -0.05
CA GLN A 22 7.10 8.14 -1.41
C GLN A 22 8.56 8.43 -1.79
N MET A 23 9.35 9.02 -0.89
CA MET A 23 10.78 9.28 -1.08
C MET A 23 11.58 7.97 -1.26
N GLN A 24 11.22 6.93 -0.52
CA GLN A 24 11.77 5.57 -0.67
C GLN A 24 11.26 4.85 -1.94
N LYS A 25 10.43 5.51 -2.75
CA LYS A 25 9.83 4.96 -3.98
C LYS A 25 9.00 3.69 -3.73
N VAL A 26 8.41 3.57 -2.54
CA VAL A 26 7.51 2.48 -2.18
C VAL A 26 6.28 2.52 -3.12
N PRO A 27 5.97 1.46 -3.88
CA PRO A 27 4.89 1.48 -4.86
C PRO A 27 3.50 1.61 -4.25
N PHE A 28 3.27 0.95 -3.11
CA PHE A 28 1.98 0.90 -2.42
C PHE A 28 2.17 1.13 -0.92
N MET A 29 1.28 1.92 -0.34
CA MET A 29 1.22 2.17 1.09
C MET A 29 -0.14 1.67 1.60
N LEU A 30 -0.11 0.85 2.64
CA LEU A 30 -1.31 0.43 3.38
C LEU A 30 -1.40 1.27 4.64
N VAL A 31 -2.48 2.04 4.77
CA VAL A 31 -2.78 2.84 5.95
C VAL A 31 -3.88 2.14 6.73
N LEU A 32 -3.56 1.82 7.97
CA LEU A 32 -4.48 1.21 8.95
C LEU A 32 -4.78 2.26 10.02
N GLY A 33 -6.03 2.71 10.05
CA GLY A 33 -6.59 3.47 11.17
C GLY A 33 -7.55 2.60 11.98
N ASP A 34 -8.10 3.18 13.05
CA ASP A 34 -9.02 2.48 13.94
C ASP A 34 -10.29 2.02 13.20
N ARG A 35 -10.81 2.86 12.29
CA ARG A 35 -11.98 2.54 11.46
C ARG A 35 -11.71 1.37 10.53
N GLU A 36 -10.54 1.34 9.89
CA GLU A 36 -10.16 0.29 8.96
C GLU A 36 -9.97 -1.05 9.70
N LEU A 37 -9.40 -1.00 10.90
CA LEU A 37 -9.26 -2.16 11.78
C LEU A 37 -10.61 -2.76 12.19
N GLU A 38 -11.57 -1.91 12.58
CA GLU A 38 -12.93 -2.36 12.92
C GLU A 38 -13.66 -3.00 11.73
N GLN A 39 -13.40 -2.51 10.52
CA GLN A 39 -14.07 -2.97 9.29
C GLN A 39 -13.33 -4.09 8.57
N GLY A 40 -12.14 -4.51 9.06
CA GLY A 40 -11.30 -5.50 8.39
C GLY A 40 -10.80 -5.05 7.00
N GLN A 41 -10.67 -3.74 6.81
CA GLN A 41 -10.26 -3.11 5.55
C GLN A 41 -8.90 -2.42 5.71
N VAL A 42 -8.34 -1.97 4.59
CA VAL A 42 -7.11 -1.20 4.52
C VAL A 42 -7.29 -0.05 3.54
N ALA A 43 -6.84 1.15 3.91
CA ALA A 43 -6.77 2.28 2.99
C ALA A 43 -5.50 2.14 2.14
N VAL A 44 -5.67 1.97 0.83
CA VAL A 44 -4.54 1.74 -0.09
C VAL A 44 -4.21 3.03 -0.80
N ARG A 45 -2.91 3.38 -0.80
CA ARG A 45 -2.39 4.49 -1.59
C ARG A 45 -1.32 3.99 -2.56
N GLU A 46 -1.47 4.32 -3.84
CA GLU A 46 -0.44 4.12 -4.85
C GLU A 46 0.47 5.35 -4.89
N ARG A 47 1.77 5.16 -5.07
CA ARG A 47 2.74 6.26 -5.19
C ARG A 47 2.37 7.27 -6.28
N SER A 48 1.93 6.80 -7.44
CA SER A 48 1.68 7.65 -8.63
C SER A 48 0.26 8.21 -8.68
N LYS A 49 -0.75 7.43 -8.26
CA LYS A 49 -2.16 7.83 -8.31
C LYS A 49 -2.65 8.48 -7.01
N GLY A 50 -1.93 8.31 -5.91
CA GLY A 50 -2.36 8.77 -4.59
C GLY A 50 -3.32 7.79 -3.95
N ASP A 51 -4.38 8.30 -3.34
CA ASP A 51 -5.41 7.47 -2.70
C ASP A 51 -6.20 6.68 -3.75
N ILE A 52 -6.30 5.37 -3.59
CA ILE A 52 -7.10 4.51 -4.46
C ILE A 52 -8.29 3.88 -3.72
N GLY A 53 -8.54 4.33 -2.48
CA GLY A 53 -9.67 3.92 -1.66
C GLY A 53 -9.34 2.83 -0.63
N VAL A 54 -10.39 2.40 0.06
CA VAL A 54 -10.36 1.31 1.03
C VAL A 54 -10.79 0.01 0.36
N MET A 55 -10.10 -1.07 0.69
CA MET A 55 -10.43 -2.42 0.25
C MET A 55 -10.02 -3.44 1.29
N SER A 56 -10.48 -4.67 1.16
CA SER A 56 -10.07 -5.76 2.04
C SER A 56 -8.63 -6.20 1.73
N LEU A 57 -7.96 -6.81 2.72
CA LEU A 57 -6.62 -7.36 2.55
C LEU A 57 -6.52 -8.39 1.39
N PRO A 58 -7.50 -9.30 1.20
CA PRO A 58 -7.52 -10.22 0.07
C PRO A 58 -7.58 -9.52 -1.29
N GLU A 59 -8.46 -8.52 -1.44
CA GLU A 59 -8.58 -7.74 -2.67
C GLU A 59 -7.29 -7.00 -3.01
N PHE A 60 -6.67 -6.38 -2.00
CA PHE A 60 -5.36 -5.75 -2.16
C PHE A 60 -4.30 -6.75 -2.62
N SER A 61 -4.25 -7.94 -2.01
CA SER A 61 -3.27 -8.96 -2.36
C SER A 61 -3.39 -9.40 -3.83
N GLU A 62 -4.62 -9.58 -4.31
CA GLU A 62 -4.89 -9.94 -5.69
C GLU A 62 -4.49 -8.81 -6.66
N MET A 63 -4.85 -7.56 -6.34
CA MET A 63 -4.49 -6.40 -7.14
C MET A 63 -2.96 -6.21 -7.19
N ALA A 64 -2.28 -6.25 -6.06
CA ALA A 64 -0.83 -6.12 -5.97
C ALA A 64 -0.13 -7.23 -6.78
N ARG A 65 -0.68 -8.45 -6.75
CA ARG A 65 -0.16 -9.58 -7.53
C ARG A 65 -0.30 -9.34 -9.03
N LYS A 66 -1.47 -8.90 -9.49
CA LYS A 66 -1.71 -8.55 -10.90
C LYS A 66 -0.71 -7.48 -11.38
N LEU A 67 -0.53 -6.42 -10.59
CA LEU A 67 0.38 -5.33 -10.93
C LEU A 67 1.85 -5.74 -10.95
N VAL A 68 2.29 -6.63 -10.05
CA VAL A 68 3.67 -7.17 -10.08
C VAL A 68 3.88 -8.02 -11.33
N VAL A 69 2.91 -8.85 -11.71
CA VAL A 69 2.98 -9.68 -12.92
C VAL A 69 2.97 -8.80 -14.18
N GLU A 70 2.08 -7.81 -14.27
CA GLU A 70 2.02 -6.89 -15.41
C GLU A 70 3.29 -6.04 -15.53
N ARG A 71 3.79 -5.45 -14.44
CA ARG A 71 5.03 -4.65 -14.50
C ARG A 71 6.27 -5.48 -14.80
N ALA A 72 6.28 -6.78 -14.49
CA ALA A 72 7.34 -7.67 -14.94
C ALA A 72 7.36 -7.81 -16.48
N LEU A 73 6.19 -7.77 -17.12
CA LEU A 73 6.07 -7.84 -18.59
C LEU A 73 6.43 -6.51 -19.29
N VAL A 74 6.22 -5.36 -18.64
CA VAL A 74 6.53 -4.04 -19.23
C VAL A 74 8.03 -3.69 -19.18
N ASN A 75 8.80 -4.34 -18.30
CA ASN A 75 10.26 -4.17 -18.20
C ASN A 75 11.06 -5.27 -18.93
N SER A 76 10.43 -6.04 -19.83
CA SER A 76 11.07 -7.08 -20.64
C SER A 76 11.32 -6.60 -22.07
#